data_AF-A0A1X1ZC96-F1
#
_entry.id   AF-A0A1X1ZC96-F1
#
_cell.length_a   1.000
_cell.length_b   1.000
_cell.length_c   1.000
_cell.angle_alpha   90.00
_cell.angle_beta   90.00
_cell.angle_gamma   90.00
#
_symmetry.space_group_name_H-M   'P 1'
#
loop_
_entity.id
_entity.type
_entity.pdbx_description
1 polymer ?
#
loop_
_entity_poly.entity_id
_entity_poly.type
_entity_poly.pdbx_seq_one_letter_code
_entity_poly.pdbx_strand_id
1 'polypeptide(L)'
;MAWRQHPTEIECDLADRGHDIFDWHAGRMSSRRLLVLLKEAPERGPYKTALRGGRWPELETMIAELHKEFAAFRASHYVGTEHEYTPKMFVDPSERAQILRDEAEAEAFIEEAQEDMFDQLGWS
;
A
#
# COMPACT_ATOMS: atom_id res chain seq x y z
N MET A 1 -6.16 -4.96 -21.54
CA MET A 1 -5.73 -3.56 -21.76
C MET A 1 -5.93 -2.83 -20.43
N ALA A 2 -4.86 -2.34 -19.80
CA ALA A 2 -4.82 -1.93 -18.38
C ALA A 2 -5.79 -0.79 -17.98
N TRP A 3 -6.28 0.01 -18.93
CA TRP A 3 -7.17 1.14 -18.65
C TRP A 3 -8.57 0.74 -18.13
N ARG A 4 -9.01 -0.51 -18.35
CA ARG A 4 -10.29 -1.01 -17.83
C ARG A 4 -10.25 -1.41 -16.36
N GLN A 5 -9.06 -1.52 -15.78
CA GLN A 5 -8.89 -2.06 -14.42
C GLN A 5 -9.02 -0.98 -13.35
N HIS A 6 -8.76 0.28 -13.69
CA HIS A 6 -8.68 1.40 -12.75
C HIS A 6 -9.39 2.67 -13.28
N PRO A 7 -10.69 2.60 -13.63
CA PRO A 7 -11.39 3.73 -14.26
C PRO A 7 -11.49 4.95 -13.34
N THR A 8 -11.76 4.74 -12.04
CA THR A 8 -11.88 5.81 -11.05
C THR A 8 -10.57 6.55 -10.84
N GLU A 9 -9.47 5.82 -10.75
CA GLU A 9 -8.14 6.40 -10.56
C GLU A 9 -7.66 7.15 -11.81
N ILE A 10 -7.99 6.63 -12.99
CA ILE A 10 -7.74 7.33 -14.27
C ILE A 10 -8.51 8.65 -14.31
N GLU A 11 -9.78 8.64 -13.94
CA GLU A 11 -10.62 9.85 -13.93
C GLU A 11 -10.08 10.89 -12.94
N CYS A 12 -9.71 10.47 -11.72
CA CYS A 12 -9.08 11.34 -10.72
C CYS A 12 -7.77 11.96 -11.24
N ASP A 13 -6.85 11.15 -11.77
CA ASP A 13 -5.57 11.61 -12.32
C ASP A 13 -5.74 12.58 -13.49
N LEU A 14 -6.76 12.37 -14.33
CA LEU A 14 -7.06 13.26 -15.45
C LEU A 14 -7.66 14.58 -14.93
N ALA A 15 -8.62 14.51 -14.01
CA ALA A 15 -9.27 15.68 -13.43
C ALA A 15 -8.28 16.61 -12.74
N ASP A 16 -7.34 16.06 -11.95
CA ASP A 16 -6.28 16.82 -11.28
C ASP A 16 -5.37 17.58 -12.27
N ARG A 17 -5.31 17.12 -13.52
CA ARG A 17 -4.53 17.73 -14.60
C ARG A 17 -5.38 18.55 -15.57
N GLY A 18 -6.64 18.81 -15.23
CA GLY A 18 -7.56 19.60 -16.04
C GLY A 18 -8.05 18.89 -17.30
N HIS A 19 -8.11 17.56 -17.28
CA HIS A 19 -8.63 16.74 -18.36
C HIS A 19 -9.88 15.99 -17.92
N ASP A 20 -10.90 16.00 -18.77
CA ASP A 20 -12.13 15.23 -18.54
C ASP A 20 -12.10 13.94 -19.36
N ILE A 21 -12.35 12.79 -18.71
CA ILE A 21 -12.44 11.50 -19.40
C ILE A 21 -13.60 11.47 -20.41
N PHE A 22 -14.66 12.25 -20.18
CA PHE A 22 -15.78 12.37 -21.12
C PHE A 22 -15.39 13.02 -22.45
N ASP A 23 -14.31 13.80 -22.50
CA ASP A 23 -13.78 14.33 -23.77
C ASP A 23 -13.31 13.20 -24.68
N TRP A 24 -12.74 12.14 -24.12
CA TRP A 24 -12.36 10.96 -24.89
C TRP A 24 -13.58 10.16 -25.34
N HIS A 25 -14.55 9.93 -24.44
CA HIS A 25 -15.79 9.23 -24.77
C HIS A 25 -16.62 9.95 -25.86
N ALA A 26 -16.61 11.28 -25.86
CA ALA A 26 -17.28 12.10 -26.87
C ALA A 26 -16.46 12.27 -28.17
N GLY A 27 -15.23 11.73 -28.24
CA GLY A 27 -14.34 11.85 -29.39
C GLY A 27 -13.63 13.21 -29.54
N ARG A 28 -13.74 14.11 -28.56
CA ARG A 28 -13.02 15.39 -28.51
C ARG A 28 -11.53 15.19 -28.18
N MET A 29 -11.22 14.17 -27.39
CA MET A 29 -9.84 13.73 -27.11
C MET A 29 -9.53 12.46 -27.89
N SER A 30 -8.39 12.44 -28.58
CA SER A 30 -7.95 11.22 -29.28
C SER A 30 -7.43 10.16 -28.31
N SER A 31 -7.60 8.88 -28.65
CA SER A 31 -7.02 7.78 -27.86
C SER A 31 -5.50 7.91 -27.72
N ARG A 32 -4.81 8.47 -28.72
CA ARG A 32 -3.37 8.75 -28.64
C ARG A 32 -3.05 9.75 -27.55
N ARG A 33 -3.84 10.82 -27.41
CA ARG A 33 -3.68 11.83 -26.35
C ARG A 33 -3.92 11.20 -24.98
N LEU A 34 -4.98 10.42 -24.82
CA LEU A 34 -5.26 9.70 -23.57
C LEU A 34 -4.08 8.82 -23.14
N LEU A 35 -3.53 8.02 -24.07
CA LEU A 35 -2.39 7.14 -23.76
C LEU A 35 -1.15 7.91 -23.31
N VAL A 36 -0.88 9.09 -23.88
CA VAL A 36 0.22 9.95 -23.43
C VAL A 36 -0.05 10.47 -22.02
N LEU A 37 -1.28 10.90 -21.73
CA LEU A 37 -1.65 11.38 -20.40
C LEU A 37 -1.54 10.28 -19.34
N LEU A 38 -1.90 9.04 -19.66
CA LEU A 38 -1.75 7.91 -18.73
C LEU A 38 -0.29 7.52 -18.52
N LYS A 39 0.52 7.54 -19.59
CA LYS A 39 1.96 7.23 -19.51
C LYS A 39 2.70 8.24 -18.62
N GLU A 40 2.41 9.52 -18.83
CA GLU A 40 3.03 10.65 -18.11
C GLU A 40 2.24 11.03 -16.85
N ALA A 41 1.41 10.13 -16.33
CA ALA A 41 0.74 10.31 -15.05
C ALA A 41 1.77 10.51 -13.92
N PRO A 42 1.47 11.34 -12.91
CA PRO A 42 2.37 11.55 -11.77
C PRO A 42 2.72 10.22 -11.08
N GLU A 43 3.98 10.03 -10.70
CA GLU A 43 4.44 8.76 -10.12
C GLU A 43 3.68 8.37 -8.84
N ARG A 44 3.29 9.39 -8.06
CA ARG A 44 2.49 9.27 -6.84
C ARG A 44 0.98 9.46 -7.08
N GLY A 45 0.55 9.55 -8.34
CA GLY A 45 -0.87 9.70 -8.68
C GLY A 45 -1.68 8.44 -8.37
N PRO A 46 -2.99 8.57 -8.10
CA PRO A 46 -3.93 7.46 -7.98
C PRO A 46 -3.72 6.35 -9.02
N TYR A 47 -3.63 6.69 -10.31
CA TYR A 47 -3.56 5.68 -11.38
C TYR A 47 -2.29 4.82 -11.27
N LYS A 48 -1.12 5.46 -11.14
CA LYS A 48 0.15 4.72 -11.03
C LYS A 48 0.26 3.95 -9.72
N THR A 49 -0.32 4.47 -8.64
CA THR A 49 -0.39 3.76 -7.35
C THR A 49 -1.26 2.51 -7.45
N ALA A 50 -2.41 2.58 -8.12
CA ALA A 50 -3.26 1.43 -8.37
C ALA A 50 -2.58 0.38 -9.26
N LEU A 51 -1.85 0.80 -10.30
CA LEU A 51 -1.04 -0.12 -11.13
C LEU A 51 0.03 -0.87 -10.32
N ARG A 52 0.55 -0.28 -9.24
CA ARG A 52 1.49 -0.93 -8.32
C ARG A 52 0.79 -1.75 -7.23
N GLY A 53 -0.53 -1.85 -7.24
CA GLY A 53 -1.30 -2.55 -6.20
C GLY A 53 -1.25 -1.85 -4.84
N GLY A 54 -1.15 -0.51 -4.82
CA GLY A 54 -1.04 0.27 -3.59
C GLY A 54 0.37 0.38 -3.01
N ARG A 55 1.37 -0.20 -3.69
CA ARG A 55 2.78 -0.11 -3.27
C ARG A 55 3.37 1.28 -3.52
N TRP A 56 4.34 1.61 -2.68
CA TRP A 56 5.21 2.75 -2.87
C TRP A 56 5.98 2.70 -4.19
N PRO A 57 6.35 3.87 -4.73
CA PRO A 57 7.36 3.95 -5.78
C PRO A 57 8.71 3.40 -5.29
N GLU A 58 9.51 2.89 -6.24
CA GLU A 58 10.80 2.25 -5.98
C GLU A 58 11.74 3.09 -5.09
N LEU A 59 11.81 4.41 -5.32
CA LEU A 59 12.64 5.30 -4.53
C LEU A 59 12.22 5.33 -3.05
N GLU A 60 10.93 5.33 -2.78
CA GLU A 60 10.41 5.33 -1.40
C GLU A 60 10.69 3.99 -0.72
N THR A 61 10.59 2.88 -1.45
CA THR A 61 11.00 1.57 -0.97
C THR A 61 12.50 1.56 -0.63
N MET A 62 13.36 2.07 -1.51
CA MET A 62 14.80 2.14 -1.25
C MET A 62 15.12 2.99 -0.01
N ILE A 63 14.44 4.12 0.16
CA ILE A 63 14.63 4.99 1.33
C ILE A 63 14.16 4.28 2.61
N ALA A 64 13.04 3.55 2.56
CA ALA A 64 12.54 2.79 3.70
C ALA A 64 13.52 1.69 4.11
N GLU A 65 14.04 0.91 3.16
CA GLU A 65 15.06 -0.12 3.43
C GLU A 65 16.35 0.49 3.99
N LEU A 66 16.84 1.58 3.40
CA LEU A 66 18.01 2.28 3.90
C LEU A 66 17.82 2.78 5.35
N HIS A 67 16.63 3.29 5.67
CA HIS A 67 16.31 3.68 7.04
C HIS A 67 16.33 2.49 8.00
N LYS A 68 15.82 1.32 7.59
CA LYS A 68 15.86 0.10 8.41
C LYS A 68 17.30 -0.28 8.75
N GLU A 69 18.19 -0.26 7.77
CA GLU A 69 19.62 -0.56 7.96
C GLU A 69 20.29 0.43 8.92
N PHE A 70 20.07 1.73 8.73
CA PHE A 70 20.63 2.74 9.66
C PHE A 70 20.06 2.61 11.07
N ALA A 71 18.78 2.31 11.20
CA ALA A 71 18.12 2.14 12.48
C ALA A 71 18.65 0.90 13.21
N ALA A 72 18.85 -0.23 12.50
CA ALA A 72 19.44 -1.45 13.02
C ALA A 72 20.91 -1.24 13.43
N PHE A 73 21.69 -0.57 12.58
CA PHE A 73 23.07 -0.20 12.89
C PHE A 73 23.14 0.62 14.18
N ARG A 74 22.32 1.66 14.31
CA ARG A 74 22.25 2.45 15.55
C ARG A 74 21.85 1.59 16.74
N ALA A 75 20.80 0.78 16.62
CA ALA A 75 20.35 -0.08 17.71
C ALA A 75 21.47 -0.99 18.20
N SER A 76 22.23 -1.61 17.28
CA SER A 76 23.35 -2.50 17.61
C SER A 76 24.45 -1.84 18.46
N HIS A 77 24.65 -0.53 18.30
CA HIS A 77 25.66 0.22 19.06
C HIS A 77 25.25 0.55 20.49
N TYR A 78 23.95 0.58 20.77
CA TYR A 78 23.41 1.04 22.05
C TYR A 78 22.66 -0.03 22.85
N VAL A 79 22.71 -1.29 22.41
CA VAL A 79 22.08 -2.43 23.13
C VAL A 79 22.60 -2.49 24.57
N GLY A 80 21.68 -2.51 25.54
CA GLY A 80 22.02 -2.61 26.97
C GLY A 80 22.64 -1.35 27.58
N THR A 81 22.61 -0.22 26.88
CA THR A 81 23.06 1.09 27.39
C THR A 81 21.86 1.97 27.74
N GLU A 82 22.08 3.09 28.44
CA GLU A 82 21.02 4.09 28.71
C GLU A 82 20.42 4.73 27.44
N HIS A 83 21.07 4.56 26.29
CA HIS A 83 20.65 5.09 25.00
C HIS A 83 20.07 4.03 24.06
N GLU A 84 19.60 2.92 24.63
CA GLU A 84 18.97 1.85 23.87
C GLU A 84 17.88 2.40 22.94
N TYR A 85 17.94 1.98 21.68
CA TYR A 85 17.13 2.54 20.60
C TYR A 85 16.36 1.43 19.92
N THR A 86 15.03 1.55 19.92
CA THR A 86 14.15 0.67 19.16
C THR A 86 13.94 1.23 17.76
N PRO A 87 14.40 0.52 16.71
CA PRO A 87 14.20 0.94 15.31
C PRO A 87 12.73 1.16 14.97
N LYS A 88 12.44 2.30 14.36
CA LYS A 88 11.14 2.50 13.71
C LYS A 88 11.16 1.87 12.33
N MET A 89 10.31 0.87 12.12
CA MET A 89 10.18 0.18 10.83
C MET A 89 9.10 0.85 9.99
N PHE A 90 9.47 1.30 8.80
CA PHE A 90 8.53 1.77 7.80
C PHE A 90 8.12 0.58 6.94
N VAL A 91 6.80 0.34 6.88
CA VAL A 91 6.18 -0.75 6.14
C VAL A 91 5.37 -0.16 5.00
N ASP A 92 5.46 -0.78 3.82
CA ASP A 92 4.72 -0.39 2.63
C ASP A 92 3.20 -0.42 2.90
N PRO A 93 2.38 0.47 2.31
CA PRO A 93 0.95 0.51 2.59
C PRO A 93 0.23 -0.80 2.23
N SER A 94 0.64 -1.46 1.15
CA SER A 94 0.06 -2.74 0.74
C SER A 94 0.39 -3.87 1.72
N GLU A 95 1.61 -3.85 2.26
CA GLU A 95 2.06 -4.80 3.27
C GLU A 95 1.38 -4.53 4.62
N ARG A 96 1.20 -3.27 5.00
CA ARG A 96 0.43 -2.90 6.20
C ARG A 96 -1.01 -3.40 6.11
N ALA A 97 -1.65 -3.27 4.95
CA ALA A 97 -2.99 -3.79 4.74
C ALA A 97 -3.03 -5.33 4.83
N GLN A 98 -1.97 -6.02 4.41
CA GLN A 98 -1.87 -7.47 4.57
C GLN A 98 -1.72 -7.86 6.04
N ILE A 99 -0.80 -7.21 6.76
CA ILE A 99 -0.56 -7.47 8.20
C ILE A 99 -1.86 -7.32 8.99
N LEU A 100 -2.61 -6.23 8.76
CA LEU A 100 -3.88 -6.01 9.45
C LEU A 100 -4.94 -7.09 9.14
N ARG A 101 -4.91 -7.66 7.93
CA ARG A 101 -5.80 -8.79 7.59
C ARG A 101 -5.36 -10.06 8.29
N ASP A 102 -4.07 -10.38 8.25
CA ASP A 102 -3.51 -11.56 8.88
C ASP A 102 -3.71 -11.52 10.40
N GLU A 103 -3.57 -10.35 11.03
CA GLU A 103 -3.85 -10.13 12.45
C GLU A 103 -5.33 -10.39 12.78
N ALA A 104 -6.26 -9.85 11.98
CA ALA A 104 -7.69 -10.09 12.17
C ALA A 104 -8.09 -11.57 11.98
N GLU A 105 -7.49 -12.24 11.00
CA GLU A 105 -7.69 -13.68 10.76
C GLU A 105 -7.13 -14.52 11.92
N ALA A 106 -5.96 -14.16 12.45
CA ALA A 106 -5.37 -14.83 13.61
C ALA A 106 -6.18 -14.63 14.88
N GLU A 107 -6.70 -13.42 15.13
CA GLU A 107 -7.59 -13.15 16.26
C GLU A 107 -8.88 -13.98 16.19
N ALA A 108 -9.52 -14.03 15.02
CA ALA A 108 -10.70 -14.85 14.79
C ALA A 108 -10.42 -16.35 15.01
N PHE A 109 -9.26 -16.83 14.53
CA PHE A 109 -8.84 -18.22 14.76
C PHE A 109 -8.60 -18.53 16.24
N ILE A 110 -8.01 -17.58 17.00
CA ILE A 110 -7.79 -17.74 18.43
C ILE A 110 -9.12 -17.77 19.19
N GLU A 111 -10.08 -16.92 18.81
CA GLU A 111 -11.42 -16.89 19.41
C GLU A 111 -12.16 -18.22 19.17
N GLU A 112 -12.21 -18.70 17.92
CA GLU A 112 -12.80 -19.99 17.57
C GLU A 112 -12.15 -21.15 18.34
N ALA A 113 -10.81 -21.18 18.41
CA ALA A 113 -10.08 -22.20 19.16
C ALA A 113 -10.33 -22.13 20.68
N GLN A 114 -10.54 -20.93 21.22
CA GLN A 114 -10.91 -20.75 22.63
C GLN A 114 -12.32 -21.27 22.88
N GLU A 115 -13.30 -20.93 22.04
CA GLU A 115 -14.67 -21.42 22.12
C GLU A 115 -14.73 -22.95 22.06
N ASP A 116 -14.05 -23.55 21.07
CA ASP A 116 -13.94 -25.01 20.93
C ASP A 116 -13.31 -25.67 22.18
N MET A 117 -12.30 -25.03 22.77
CA MET A 117 -11.66 -25.50 24.00
C MET A 117 -12.60 -25.39 25.21
N PHE A 118 -13.35 -24.30 25.35
CA PHE A 118 -14.33 -24.10 26.43
C PHE A 118 -15.45 -25.14 26.36
N ASP A 119 -15.96 -25.42 25.17
CA ASP A 119 -16.97 -26.46 24.92
C ASP A 119 -16.45 -27.85 25.30
N GLN A 120 -15.20 -28.18 24.94
CA GLN A 120 -14.58 -29.47 25.29
C GLN A 120 -14.32 -29.65 26.79
N LEU A 121 -14.05 -28.56 27.51
CA LEU A 121 -13.84 -28.59 28.97
C LEU A 121 -15.16 -28.59 29.77
N GLY A 122 -16.30 -28.46 29.09
CA GLY A 122 -17.63 -28.45 29.71
C GLY A 122 -17.89 -27.18 30.54
N TRP A 123 -17.22 -26.09 30.20
CA TRP A 123 -17.42 -24.78 30.83
C TRP A 123 -18.33 -23.96 29.93
N SER A 124 -19.65 -24.19 30.07
CA SER A 124 -20.72 -23.39 29.45
C SER A 124 -21.42 -22.53 30.48
#